data_AF-A0A3G2S7F1-F1
#
_entry.id   AF-A0A3G2S7F1-F1
#
_cell.length_a   1.000
_cell.length_b   1.000
_cell.length_c   1.000
_cell.angle_alpha   90.00
_cell.angle_beta   90.00
_cell.angle_gamma   90.00
#
_symmetry.space_group_name_H-M   'P 1'
#
loop_
_entity.id
_entity.type
_entity.pdbx_description
1 polymer ?
#
loop_
_entity_poly.entity_id
_entity_poly.type
_entity_poly.pdbx_seq_one_letter_code
_entity_poly.pdbx_strand_id
1 'polypeptide(L)'
;MDLAAPDAAQRVWREVLGPDAGSREQYETRIHGKKLPLANIDRPAPPPATPMLRHQYAKAMRRATRTPAKAKRARRRPVSTPSLPQIEPLVSLWTSYIRDALGLHGLTRTSANLRLQSTSYVTSLQTSLLKMDWTGAHATVIRSSQPTHVHISGVIVQETHETLRIVTDGSIKCKYALLTHQASPNTTPCFA
;
A
#
# COMPACT_ATOMS: atom_id res chain seq x y z
N MET A 1 -38.27 2.02 25.25
CA MET A 1 -37.35 3.17 25.23
C MET A 1 -36.49 3.05 26.47
N ASP A 2 -35.22 2.68 26.34
CA ASP A 2 -34.27 2.72 27.45
C ASP A 2 -32.95 3.31 26.93
N LEU A 3 -32.75 4.58 27.28
CA LEU A 3 -31.53 5.36 27.08
C LEU A 3 -30.77 5.40 28.40
N ALA A 4 -29.86 4.47 28.67
CA ALA A 4 -28.93 4.61 29.79
C ALA A 4 -27.71 3.68 29.69
N ALA A 5 -26.58 4.21 29.21
CA ALA A 5 -25.25 3.98 29.80
C ALA A 5 -24.14 4.78 29.09
N PRO A 6 -24.08 6.12 29.20
CA PRO A 6 -22.87 6.87 28.85
C PRO A 6 -21.83 6.96 29.99
N ASP A 7 -21.95 6.20 31.09
CA ASP A 7 -21.40 6.69 32.37
C ASP A 7 -19.99 6.16 32.75
N ALA A 8 -19.67 4.90 32.49
CA ALA A 8 -18.40 4.34 32.98
C ALA A 8 -17.16 4.89 32.24
N ALA A 9 -17.21 4.92 30.91
CA ALA A 9 -16.11 5.42 30.09
C ALA A 9 -15.88 6.93 30.30
N GLN A 10 -16.97 7.69 30.45
CA GLN A 10 -16.93 9.14 30.57
C GLN A 10 -16.45 9.62 31.94
N ARG A 11 -16.60 8.80 32.99
CA ARG A 11 -15.97 9.04 34.30
C ARG A 11 -14.48 8.78 34.27
N VAL A 12 -14.06 7.61 33.78
CA VAL A 12 -12.63 7.25 33.66
C VAL A 12 -11.90 8.30 32.83
N TRP A 13 -12.53 8.77 31.75
CA TRP A 13 -11.93 9.77 30.88
C TRP A 13 -11.72 11.12 31.58
N ARG A 14 -12.69 11.57 32.39
CA ARG A 14 -12.58 12.81 33.19
C ARG A 14 -11.57 12.70 34.33
N GLU A 15 -11.44 11.52 34.94
CA GLU A 15 -10.47 11.29 36.02
C GLU A 15 -9.02 11.33 35.51
N VAL A 16 -8.75 10.73 34.34
CA VAL A 16 -7.40 10.63 33.79
C VAL A 16 -6.91 11.96 33.19
N LEU A 17 -7.79 12.72 32.55
CA LEU A 17 -7.39 13.93 31.81
C LEU A 17 -7.78 15.25 32.50
N GLY A 18 -8.55 15.18 33.58
CA GLY A 18 -9.09 16.35 34.29
C GLY A 18 -10.45 16.81 33.74
N PRO A 19 -11.15 17.69 34.47
CA PRO A 19 -12.51 18.14 34.12
C PRO A 19 -12.58 18.94 32.82
N ASP A 20 -11.47 19.57 32.41
CA ASP A 20 -11.40 20.41 31.20
C ASP A 20 -11.01 19.62 29.94
N ALA A 21 -10.84 18.31 30.07
CA ALA A 21 -10.40 17.44 28.99
C ALA A 21 -11.47 17.30 27.90
N GLY A 22 -11.12 17.74 26.69
CA GLY A 22 -12.03 17.70 25.54
C GLY A 22 -12.97 18.91 25.45
N SER A 23 -12.76 19.94 26.29
CA SER A 23 -13.44 21.22 26.08
C SER A 23 -13.01 21.84 24.75
N ARG A 24 -13.93 22.59 24.13
CA ARG A 24 -13.66 23.31 22.89
C ARG A 24 -12.50 24.28 23.03
N GLU A 25 -12.37 24.91 24.18
CA GLU A 25 -11.29 25.84 24.53
C GLU A 25 -9.91 25.14 24.56
N GLN A 26 -9.86 23.92 25.09
CA GLN A 26 -8.64 23.12 25.11
C GLN A 26 -8.22 22.68 23.70
N TYR A 27 -9.20 22.30 22.85
CA TYR A 27 -8.96 21.99 21.44
C TYR A 27 -8.47 23.22 20.66
N GLU A 28 -9.10 24.37 20.86
CA GLU A 28 -8.73 25.63 20.20
C GLU A 28 -7.33 26.10 20.61
N THR A 29 -6.95 25.95 21.89
CA THR A 29 -5.62 26.38 22.38
C THR A 29 -4.50 25.43 21.94
N ARG A 30 -4.76 24.13 21.86
CA ARG A 30 -3.74 23.09 21.62
C ARG A 30 -3.61 22.67 20.16
N ILE A 31 -4.71 22.64 19.40
CA ILE A 31 -4.76 22.04 18.06
C ILE A 31 -5.10 23.09 17.00
N HIS A 32 -6.04 23.99 17.26
CA HIS A 32 -6.47 24.97 16.26
C HIS A 32 -5.33 25.96 15.93
N GLY A 33 -4.96 26.04 14.66
CA GLY A 33 -3.88 26.91 14.15
C GLY A 33 -2.44 26.41 14.37
N LYS A 34 -2.22 25.31 15.11
CA LYS A 34 -0.90 24.71 15.32
C LYS A 34 -0.72 23.49 14.43
N LYS A 35 0.34 23.44 13.62
CA LYS A 35 0.70 22.24 12.85
C LYS A 35 1.13 21.14 13.82
N LEU A 36 0.25 20.17 14.07
CA LEU A 36 0.64 18.96 14.80
C LEU A 36 1.52 18.09 13.90
N PRO A 37 2.77 17.79 14.29
CA PRO A 37 3.53 16.78 13.59
C PRO A 37 2.86 15.42 13.81
N LEU A 38 2.27 14.86 12.75
CA LEU A 38 1.70 13.49 12.73
C LEU A 38 2.78 12.40 12.57
N ALA A 39 4.06 12.79 12.51
CA ALA A 39 5.13 11.83 12.61
C ALA A 39 5.14 11.24 14.02
N ASN A 40 5.22 9.91 14.11
CA ASN A 40 5.77 9.29 15.30
C ASN A 40 7.12 9.96 15.53
N ILE A 41 7.22 10.82 16.54
CA ILE A 41 8.52 11.26 17.03
C ILE A 41 9.27 9.97 17.31
N ASP A 42 10.44 9.78 16.71
CA ASP A 42 11.40 8.73 17.10
C ASP A 42 11.83 9.02 18.53
N ARG A 43 10.91 8.76 19.46
CA ARG A 43 11.19 8.69 20.88
C ARG A 43 11.99 7.41 21.01
N PRO A 44 13.26 7.48 21.46
CA PRO A 44 13.96 6.27 21.84
C PRO A 44 13.04 5.55 22.83
N ALA A 45 12.76 4.27 22.56
CA ALA A 45 11.94 3.47 23.44
C ALA A 45 12.47 3.67 24.87
N PRO A 46 11.61 3.96 25.86
CA PRO A 46 12.07 4.18 27.22
C PRO A 46 12.94 2.98 27.63
N PRO A 47 14.12 3.21 28.23
CA PRO A 47 14.98 2.11 28.64
C PRO A 47 14.15 1.17 29.52
N PRO A 48 14.26 -0.16 29.38
CA PRO A 48 13.41 -1.09 30.09
C PRO A 48 13.74 -1.07 31.59
N ALA A 49 13.12 -0.14 32.31
CA ALA A 49 13.15 -0.04 33.76
C ALA A 49 12.06 -0.96 34.30
N THR A 50 12.39 -2.25 34.40
CA THR A 50 11.90 -3.26 35.37
C THR A 50 12.02 -4.66 34.76
N PRO A 51 12.30 -5.70 35.58
CA PRO A 51 12.29 -7.10 35.13
C PRO A 51 10.93 -7.51 34.53
N MET A 52 9.84 -6.89 34.99
CA MET A 52 8.49 -7.14 34.47
C MET A 52 8.31 -6.69 33.01
N LEU A 53 8.88 -5.54 32.64
CA LEU A 53 8.87 -5.03 31.26
C LEU A 53 9.75 -5.86 30.32
N ARG A 54 10.86 -6.44 30.80
CA ARG A 54 11.67 -7.39 30.02
C ARG A 54 10.87 -8.63 29.64
N HIS A 55 10.07 -9.15 30.58
CA HIS A 55 9.22 -10.30 30.30
C HIS A 55 8.10 -9.96 29.30
N GLN A 56 7.50 -8.78 29.42
CA GLN A 56 6.50 -8.30 28.46
C GLN A 56 7.09 -8.06 27.07
N TYR A 57 8.28 -7.44 26.98
CA TYR A 57 9.00 -7.23 25.73
C TYR A 57 9.40 -8.56 25.08
N ALA A 58 9.94 -9.51 25.84
CA ALA A 58 10.24 -10.85 25.34
C ALA A 58 8.99 -11.60 24.85
N LYS A 59 7.86 -11.44 25.55
CA LYS A 59 6.56 -12.02 25.13
C LYS A 59 6.01 -11.36 23.87
N ALA A 60 6.18 -10.04 23.72
CA ALA A 60 5.80 -9.30 22.51
C ALA A 60 6.68 -9.70 21.32
N MET A 61 8.00 -9.77 21.51
CA MET A 61 8.94 -10.25 20.50
C MET A 61 8.64 -11.69 20.09
N ARG A 62 8.32 -12.59 21.03
CA ARG A 62 7.87 -13.97 20.72
C ARG A 62 6.55 -14.02 19.96
N ARG A 63 5.66 -13.04 20.13
CA ARG A 63 4.41 -12.93 19.34
C ARG A 63 4.68 -12.40 17.94
N ALA A 64 5.62 -11.46 17.78
CA ALA A 64 6.03 -10.90 16.49
C ALA A 64 6.85 -11.90 15.65
N THR A 65 7.71 -12.71 16.27
CA THR A 65 8.52 -13.74 15.59
C THR A 65 7.79 -15.05 15.38
N ARG A 66 6.68 -15.27 16.09
CA ARG A 66 5.72 -16.32 15.71
C ARG A 66 5.11 -15.92 14.38
N THR A 67 5.63 -16.52 13.30
CA THR A 67 4.86 -16.69 12.07
C THR A 67 3.46 -17.15 12.47
N PRO A 68 2.39 -16.48 12.00
CA PRO A 68 1.05 -16.80 12.44
C PRO A 68 0.82 -18.28 12.11
N ALA A 69 0.83 -19.14 13.14
CA ALA A 69 0.63 -20.59 12.97
C ALA A 69 -0.75 -20.90 12.35
N LYS A 70 -1.65 -19.89 12.30
CA LYS A 70 -2.93 -19.93 11.58
C LYS A 70 -2.82 -19.70 10.07
N ALA A 71 -1.66 -19.33 9.52
CA ALA A 71 -1.44 -19.27 8.06
C ALA A 71 -1.32 -20.67 7.43
N LYS A 72 -0.90 -21.69 8.19
CA LYS A 72 -0.92 -23.09 7.73
C LYS A 72 -2.32 -23.73 7.72
N ARG A 73 -3.30 -23.11 8.37
CA ARG A 73 -4.68 -23.63 8.48
C ARG A 73 -5.72 -22.79 7.73
N ALA A 74 -5.31 -21.74 7.02
CA ALA A 74 -6.04 -21.29 5.86
C ALA A 74 -5.92 -22.39 4.81
N ARG A 75 -6.78 -23.40 4.95
CA ARG A 75 -7.15 -24.30 3.85
C ARG A 75 -7.19 -23.44 2.61
N ARG A 76 -6.40 -23.83 1.61
CA ARG A 76 -6.47 -23.39 0.22
C ARG A 76 -7.93 -23.51 -0.21
N ARG A 77 -8.76 -22.51 0.10
CA ARG A 77 -9.93 -22.27 -0.72
C ARG A 77 -9.32 -22.04 -2.10
N PRO A 78 -9.73 -22.76 -3.14
CA PRO A 78 -9.45 -22.29 -4.49
C PRO A 78 -10.03 -20.87 -4.50
N VAL A 79 -9.15 -19.88 -4.48
CA VAL A 79 -9.57 -18.50 -4.71
C VAL A 79 -10.10 -18.57 -6.13
N SER A 80 -11.43 -18.62 -6.25
CA SER A 80 -12.11 -18.60 -7.54
C SER A 80 -11.48 -17.47 -8.30
N THR A 81 -10.79 -17.81 -9.39
CA THR A 81 -10.09 -16.83 -10.19
C THR A 81 -11.17 -15.94 -10.81
N PRO A 82 -11.23 -14.65 -10.46
CA PRO A 82 -12.27 -13.80 -11.00
C PRO A 82 -12.12 -13.75 -12.52
N SER A 83 -13.24 -13.94 -13.21
CA SER A 83 -13.30 -13.78 -14.66
C SER A 83 -13.18 -12.30 -15.03
N LEU A 84 -12.71 -11.97 -16.24
CA LEU A 84 -12.59 -10.57 -16.68
C LEU A 84 -13.87 -9.74 -16.49
N PRO A 85 -15.09 -10.25 -16.76
CA PRO A 85 -16.32 -9.51 -16.51
C PRO A 85 -16.50 -9.11 -15.04
N GLN A 86 -16.02 -9.92 -14.09
CA GLN A 86 -16.10 -9.60 -12.66
C GLN A 86 -15.09 -8.53 -12.23
N ILE A 87 -14.05 -8.29 -13.03
CA ILE A 87 -12.98 -7.33 -12.76
C ILE A 87 -13.26 -5.99 -13.47
N GLU A 88 -14.19 -5.94 -14.41
CA GLU A 88 -14.56 -4.73 -15.14
C GLU A 88 -14.88 -3.52 -14.23
N PRO A 89 -15.59 -3.68 -13.09
CA PRO A 89 -15.80 -2.57 -12.16
C PRO A 89 -14.49 -2.04 -11.54
N LEU A 90 -13.51 -2.92 -11.31
CA LEU A 90 -12.19 -2.53 -10.79
C LEU A 90 -11.41 -1.72 -11.82
N VAL A 91 -11.49 -2.08 -13.10
CA VAL A 91 -10.85 -1.33 -14.20
C VAL A 91 -11.47 0.05 -14.34
N SER A 92 -12.80 0.15 -14.28
CA SER A 92 -13.53 1.42 -14.31
C SER A 92 -13.14 2.32 -13.13
N LEU A 93 -13.07 1.74 -11.93
CA LEU A 93 -12.64 2.43 -10.71
C LEU A 93 -11.21 2.97 -10.84
N TRP A 94 -10.26 2.12 -11.25
CA TRP A 94 -8.86 2.51 -11.43
C TRP A 94 -8.72 3.60 -12.51
N THR A 95 -9.45 3.48 -13.62
CA THR A 95 -9.44 4.49 -14.68
C THR A 95 -9.93 5.85 -14.19
N SER A 96 -10.99 5.86 -13.38
CA SER A 96 -11.52 7.09 -12.78
C SER A 96 -10.52 7.69 -11.78
N TYR A 97 -9.96 6.85 -10.90
CA TYR A 97 -8.92 7.23 -9.95
C TYR A 97 -7.71 7.90 -10.62
N ILE A 98 -7.15 7.31 -11.69
CA ILE A 98 -6.00 7.87 -12.39
C ILE A 98 -6.36 9.19 -13.08
N ARG A 99 -7.57 9.30 -13.67
CA ARG A 99 -8.03 10.55 -14.29
C ARG A 99 -8.13 11.67 -13.27
N ASP A 100 -8.66 11.39 -12.08
CA ASP A 100 -8.74 12.33 -10.96
C ASP A 100 -7.35 12.70 -10.46
N ALA A 101 -6.52 11.71 -10.15
CA ALA A 101 -5.22 11.90 -9.52
C ALA A 101 -4.21 12.64 -10.42
N LEU A 102 -4.31 12.47 -11.73
CA LEU A 102 -3.48 13.17 -12.72
C LEU A 102 -4.15 14.44 -13.29
N GLY A 103 -5.36 14.77 -12.86
CA GLY A 103 -6.09 15.95 -13.35
C GLY A 103 -6.35 15.92 -14.85
N LEU A 104 -6.70 14.76 -15.40
CA LEU A 104 -6.88 14.52 -16.84
C LEU A 104 -8.31 14.85 -17.33
N HIS A 105 -9.22 15.24 -16.45
CA HIS A 105 -10.59 15.58 -16.81
C HIS A 105 -10.65 16.74 -17.80
N GLY A 106 -11.40 16.55 -18.88
CA GLY A 106 -11.56 17.56 -19.94
C GLY A 106 -10.30 17.82 -20.77
N LEU A 107 -9.23 17.05 -20.60
CA LEU A 107 -8.00 17.24 -21.35
C LEU A 107 -8.13 16.66 -22.76
N THR A 108 -8.09 17.51 -23.77
CA THR A 108 -8.07 17.05 -25.17
C THR A 108 -6.70 16.49 -25.53
N ARG A 109 -6.66 15.57 -26.49
CA ARG A 109 -5.41 14.95 -26.97
C ARG A 109 -4.36 15.99 -27.38
N THR A 110 -4.78 17.06 -28.04
CA THR A 110 -3.89 18.16 -28.46
C THR A 110 -3.28 18.89 -27.27
N SER A 111 -4.09 19.21 -26.25
CA SER A 111 -3.60 19.87 -25.04
C SER A 111 -2.67 18.97 -24.20
N ALA A 112 -2.94 17.66 -24.18
CA ALA A 112 -2.06 16.69 -23.53
C ALA A 112 -0.68 16.62 -24.22
N ASN A 113 -0.66 16.56 -25.56
CA ASN A 113 0.58 16.54 -26.33
C ASN A 113 1.44 17.79 -26.08
N LEU A 114 0.83 18.98 -26.01
CA LEU A 114 1.54 20.22 -25.67
C LEU A 114 2.14 20.16 -24.26
N ARG A 115 1.41 19.65 -23.27
CA ARG A 115 1.94 19.48 -21.90
C ARG A 115 3.08 18.47 -21.84
N LEU A 116 3.00 17.38 -22.62
CA LEU A 116 4.05 16.35 -22.69
C LEU A 116 5.35 16.85 -23.33
N GLN A 117 5.35 17.98 -24.05
CA GLN A 117 6.58 18.62 -24.50
C GLN A 117 7.37 19.27 -23.36
N SER A 118 6.70 19.59 -22.24
CA SER A 118 7.35 20.16 -21.06
C SER A 118 7.99 19.06 -20.22
N THR A 119 9.32 19.08 -20.12
CA THR A 119 10.09 18.11 -19.31
C THR A 119 9.67 18.14 -17.84
N SER A 120 9.38 19.31 -17.27
CA SER A 120 8.97 19.42 -15.87
C SER A 120 7.61 18.78 -15.60
N TYR A 121 6.67 18.91 -16.54
CA TYR A 121 5.38 18.23 -16.47
C TYR A 121 5.55 16.71 -16.55
N VAL A 122 6.37 16.21 -17.49
CA VAL A 122 6.64 14.78 -17.63
C VAL A 122 7.27 14.20 -16.37
N THR A 123 8.26 14.87 -15.77
CA THR A 123 8.88 14.43 -14.52
C THR A 123 7.87 14.42 -13.37
N SER A 124 7.03 15.45 -13.26
CA SER A 124 5.97 15.49 -12.24
C SER A 124 4.95 14.34 -12.41
N LEU A 125 4.57 14.05 -13.65
CA LEU A 125 3.67 12.95 -13.98
C LEU A 125 4.32 11.60 -13.62
N GLN A 126 5.58 11.37 -13.99
CA GLN A 126 6.32 10.16 -13.66
C GLN A 126 6.44 9.94 -12.14
N THR A 127 6.80 10.99 -11.38
CA THR A 127 6.90 10.88 -9.92
C THR A 127 5.55 10.63 -9.23
N SER A 128 4.46 11.07 -9.85
CA SER A 128 3.10 10.80 -9.37
C SER A 128 2.72 9.35 -9.64
N LEU A 129 2.94 8.84 -10.86
CA LEU A 129 2.69 7.45 -11.23
C LEU A 129 3.44 6.44 -10.35
N LEU A 130 4.67 6.75 -9.93
CA LEU A 130 5.46 5.89 -9.03
C LEU A 130 4.82 5.69 -7.65
N LYS A 131 3.96 6.61 -7.21
CA LYS A 131 3.30 6.57 -5.90
C LYS A 131 1.89 5.97 -5.96
N MET A 132 1.37 5.75 -7.15
CA MET A 132 0.01 5.27 -7.37
C MET A 132 -0.06 3.75 -7.23
N ASP A 133 -1.25 3.27 -6.91
CA ASP A 133 -1.58 1.85 -6.91
C ASP A 133 -1.87 1.37 -8.34
N TRP A 134 -1.30 0.22 -8.71
CA TRP A 134 -1.48 -0.39 -10.04
C TRP A 134 -2.54 -1.50 -10.05
N THR A 135 -3.17 -1.79 -8.91
CA THR A 135 -4.29 -2.74 -8.86
C THR A 135 -5.50 -2.21 -9.63
N GLY A 136 -5.95 -2.96 -10.62
CA GLY A 136 -6.98 -2.57 -11.59
C GLY A 136 -6.43 -2.03 -12.91
N ALA A 137 -5.12 -1.80 -13.02
CA ALA A 137 -4.51 -1.34 -14.26
C ALA A 137 -4.43 -2.45 -15.32
N HIS A 138 -4.64 -2.06 -16.59
CA HIS A 138 -4.37 -2.94 -17.72
C HIS A 138 -2.88 -2.85 -18.10
N ALA A 139 -2.19 -3.99 -18.12
CA ALA A 139 -0.77 -4.07 -18.41
C ALA A 139 -0.49 -5.13 -19.48
N THR A 140 0.48 -4.85 -20.34
CA THR A 140 0.99 -5.77 -21.35
C THR A 140 2.50 -5.88 -21.23
N VAL A 141 3.02 -7.10 -21.14
CA VAL A 141 4.46 -7.35 -21.07
C VAL A 141 5.07 -7.23 -22.47
N ILE A 142 5.80 -6.14 -22.71
CA ILE A 142 6.46 -5.87 -24.00
C ILE A 142 7.85 -6.52 -24.06
N ARG A 143 8.58 -6.52 -22.94
CA ARG A 143 9.93 -7.08 -22.84
C ARG A 143 10.10 -7.81 -21.50
N SER A 144 10.78 -8.94 -21.53
CA SER A 144 11.16 -9.71 -20.34
C SER A 144 12.40 -10.53 -20.65
N SER A 145 13.22 -10.82 -19.63
CA SER A 145 14.33 -11.76 -19.75
C SER A 145 13.85 -13.17 -20.10
N GLN A 146 12.62 -13.53 -19.70
CA GLN A 146 11.98 -14.78 -20.06
C GLN A 146 11.07 -14.57 -21.28
N PRO A 147 11.37 -15.16 -22.45
CA PRO A 147 10.56 -14.96 -23.66
C PRO A 147 9.10 -15.38 -23.50
N THR A 148 8.82 -16.36 -22.64
CA THR A 148 7.46 -16.87 -22.38
C THR A 148 6.56 -15.91 -21.60
N HIS A 149 7.12 -14.81 -21.10
CA HIS A 149 6.36 -13.74 -20.43
C HIS A 149 5.95 -12.62 -21.39
N VAL A 150 6.60 -12.52 -22.54
CA VAL A 150 6.28 -11.50 -23.53
C VAL A 150 4.88 -11.74 -24.10
N HIS A 151 4.16 -10.66 -24.38
CA HIS A 151 2.78 -10.66 -24.89
C HIS A 151 1.72 -11.17 -23.91
N ILE A 152 2.03 -11.31 -22.63
CA ILE A 152 1.00 -11.46 -21.59
C ILE A 152 0.33 -10.09 -21.40
N SER A 153 -0.97 -10.03 -21.65
CA SER A 153 -1.81 -8.84 -21.42
C SER A 153 -2.97 -9.17 -20.49
N GLY A 154 -3.35 -8.20 -19.66
CA GLY A 154 -4.50 -8.34 -18.78
C GLY A 154 -4.55 -7.31 -17.67
N VAL A 155 -5.40 -7.56 -16.68
CA VAL A 155 -5.63 -6.65 -15.56
C VAL A 155 -4.84 -7.10 -14.32
N ILE A 156 -4.13 -6.19 -13.70
CA ILE A 156 -3.40 -6.43 -12.43
C ILE A 156 -4.43 -6.51 -11.30
N VAL A 157 -4.49 -7.61 -10.57
CA VAL A 157 -5.40 -7.78 -9.42
C VAL A 157 -4.67 -7.66 -8.09
N GLN A 158 -3.39 -8.00 -8.08
CA GLN A 158 -2.59 -7.95 -6.88
C GLN A 158 -1.14 -7.61 -7.22
N GLU A 159 -0.61 -6.66 -6.47
CA GLU A 159 0.80 -6.31 -6.42
C GLU A 159 1.42 -6.87 -5.13
N THR A 160 2.58 -7.49 -5.25
CA THR A 160 3.46 -7.83 -4.12
C THR A 160 4.83 -7.23 -4.38
N HIS A 161 5.73 -7.32 -3.40
CA HIS A 161 7.09 -6.77 -3.48
C HIS A 161 7.83 -7.15 -4.79
N GLU A 162 7.54 -8.33 -5.37
CA GLU A 162 8.29 -8.85 -6.53
C GLU A 162 7.37 -9.39 -7.64
N THR A 163 6.04 -9.36 -7.47
CA THR A 163 5.14 -9.99 -8.44
C THR A 163 3.89 -9.17 -8.70
N LEU A 164 3.50 -9.16 -9.97
CA LEU A 164 2.21 -8.69 -10.43
C LEU A 164 1.36 -9.89 -10.84
N ARG A 165 0.18 -10.01 -10.25
CA ARG A 165 -0.80 -11.05 -10.62
C ARG A 165 -1.75 -10.48 -11.66
N ILE A 166 -1.61 -10.96 -12.89
CA ILE A 166 -2.38 -10.48 -14.06
C ILE A 166 -3.46 -11.52 -14.41
N VAL A 167 -4.69 -11.05 -14.57
CA VAL A 167 -5.80 -11.84 -15.10
C VAL A 167 -5.88 -11.62 -16.61
N THR A 168 -5.73 -12.69 -17.38
CA THR A 168 -5.83 -12.66 -18.85
C THR A 168 -7.16 -13.27 -19.30
N ASP A 169 -7.56 -12.99 -20.54
CA ASP A 169 -8.77 -13.56 -21.13
C ASP A 169 -8.57 -15.08 -21.29
N GLY A 170 -9.22 -15.86 -20.40
CA GLY A 170 -9.16 -17.33 -20.38
C GLY A 170 -8.21 -18.03 -19.38
N SER A 171 -7.38 -17.32 -18.59
CA SER A 171 -6.58 -17.94 -17.49
C SER A 171 -5.87 -16.88 -16.63
N ILE A 172 -5.70 -17.09 -15.32
CA ILE A 172 -4.75 -16.27 -14.54
C ILE A 172 -3.34 -16.82 -14.74
N LYS A 173 -2.50 -16.09 -15.46
CA LYS A 173 -1.06 -16.36 -15.51
C LYS A 173 -0.38 -15.65 -14.33
N CYS A 174 -0.36 -16.30 -13.16
CA CYS A 174 0.60 -15.95 -12.11
C CYS A 174 1.96 -16.52 -12.51
N LYS A 175 2.89 -15.69 -13.00
CA LYS A 175 4.26 -16.16 -13.25
C LYS A 175 5.28 -15.31 -12.52
N TYR A 176 6.18 -16.02 -11.86
CA TYR A 176 7.28 -15.49 -11.07
C TYR A 176 8.17 -14.59 -11.95
N ALA A 177 8.33 -13.33 -11.57
CA ALA A 177 9.54 -12.59 -11.89
C ALA A 177 10.46 -12.77 -10.68
N LEU A 178 11.15 -13.91 -10.61
CA LEU A 178 12.34 -13.99 -9.77
C LEU A 178 13.36 -13.05 -10.42
N LEU A 179 13.45 -11.81 -9.93
CA LEU A 179 14.63 -10.98 -10.14
C LEU A 179 15.77 -11.58 -9.30
N THR A 180 16.26 -12.75 -9.71
CA THR A 180 17.52 -13.26 -9.18
C THR A 180 18.62 -12.36 -9.70
N HIS A 181 19.01 -11.39 -8.88
CA HIS A 181 20.35 -10.83 -8.90
C HIS A 181 21.30 -11.93 -8.42
N GLN A 182 21.57 -12.92 -9.28
CA GLN A 182 22.75 -13.76 -9.09
C GLN A 182 23.94 -12.94 -9.55
N ALA A 183 24.57 -12.27 -8.58
CA ALA A 183 25.97 -11.92 -8.71
C ALA A 183 26.73 -13.24 -8.94
N SER A 184 27.15 -13.47 -10.18
CA SER A 184 28.12 -14.52 -10.47
C SER A 184 29.51 -13.96 -10.20
N PRO A 185 30.30 -14.52 -9.26
CA PRO A 185 31.72 -14.27 -9.27
C PRO A 185 32.34 -15.07 -10.42
N ASN A 186 33.25 -14.44 -11.14
CA ASN A 186 34.11 -15.01 -12.17
C ASN A 186 33.47 -15.31 -13.54
N THR A 187 33.60 -14.35 -14.45
CA THR A 187 34.00 -14.67 -15.81
C THR A 187 34.93 -13.57 -16.33
N THR A 188 36.16 -13.96 -16.62
CA THR A 188 37.25 -13.16 -17.19
C THR A 188 36.83 -12.54 -18.53
N PRO A 189 37.25 -11.30 -18.85
CA PRO A 189 36.93 -10.69 -20.15
C PRO A 189 37.87 -11.26 -21.22
N CYS A 190 37.30 -11.83 -22.28
CA CYS A 190 38.00 -12.06 -23.52
C CYS A 190 37.64 -10.92 -24.48
N PHE A 191 38.57 -9.98 -24.64
CA PHE A 191 38.60 -9.05 -25.78
C PHE A 191 39.14 -9.79 -27.00
N ALA A 192 38.39 -9.77 -28.10
CA ALA A 192 38.85 -9.57 -29.48
C ALA A 192 37.60 -9.44 -30.38
#